data_AF-A0A661ZBU6-F1
#
_entry.id   AF-A0A661ZBU6-F1
#
_cell.length_a   1.000
_cell.length_b   1.000
_cell.length_c   1.000
_cell.angle_alpha   90.00
_cell.angle_beta   90.00
_cell.angle_gamma   90.00
#
_symmetry.space_group_name_H-M   'P 1'
#
loop_
_entity.id
_entity.type
_entity.pdbx_description
1 polymer ?
#
loop_
_entity_poly.entity_id
_entity_poly.type
_entity_poly.pdbx_seq_one_letter_code
_entity_poly.pdbx_strand_id
1 'polypeptide(L)'
;MIKGSKLPLNAAGFIKINELCRVEGHRNIYAIGDIAEITGHDWAAKQGHIAEVMADVSTYNVHNELIGKGKRKSYWEKLHIVCVMDSGDGAAFIVRNHKRDFIIPLPIIGHWMKKGWGFYYKNSKLKRMPRIPGM
;
A
#
# COMPACT_ATOMS: atom_id res chain seq x y z
N MET A 1 -18.21 3.21 10.62
CA MET A 1 -17.19 3.86 11.47
C MET A 1 -16.47 2.77 12.27
N ILE A 2 -15.14 2.83 12.44
CA ILE A 2 -14.38 1.86 13.25
C ILE A 2 -14.61 2.12 14.76
N LYS A 3 -15.00 3.34 15.12
CA LYS A 3 -15.40 3.69 16.49
C LYS A 3 -16.46 2.69 16.99
N GLY A 4 -16.15 2.01 18.09
CA GLY A 4 -17.01 0.97 18.69
C GLY A 4 -16.68 -0.48 18.32
N SER A 5 -15.72 -0.73 17.41
CA SER A 5 -15.36 -2.09 16.95
C SER A 5 -14.59 -2.94 17.96
N LYS A 6 -14.17 -2.37 19.10
CA LYS A 6 -13.26 -2.98 20.09
C LYS A 6 -11.90 -3.43 19.53
N LEU A 7 -11.59 -3.12 18.27
CA LEU A 7 -10.27 -3.37 17.69
C LEU A 7 -9.23 -2.45 18.35
N PRO A 8 -7.96 -2.89 18.48
CA PRO A 8 -6.90 -2.03 18.98
C PRO A 8 -6.68 -0.87 18.01
N LEU A 9 -6.80 0.36 18.52
CA LEU A 9 -6.58 1.59 17.76
C LEU A 9 -5.41 2.38 18.36
N ASN A 10 -4.70 3.12 17.51
CA ASN A 10 -3.77 4.15 17.98
C ASN A 10 -4.48 5.47 18.32
N ALA A 11 -3.74 6.47 18.79
CA ALA A 11 -4.30 7.77 19.19
C ALA A 11 -5.01 8.51 18.03
N ALA A 12 -4.60 8.26 16.79
CA ALA A 12 -5.23 8.82 15.59
C ALA A 12 -6.44 8.00 15.10
N GLY A 13 -6.77 6.87 15.74
CA GLY A 13 -7.90 6.02 15.39
C GLY A 13 -7.63 5.00 14.28
N PHE A 14 -6.37 4.75 13.91
CA PHE A 14 -5.99 3.70 12.97
C PHE A 14 -5.89 2.34 13.66
N ILE A 15 -6.25 1.27 12.94
CA ILE A 15 -6.19 -0.09 13.46
C ILE A 15 -4.73 -0.53 13.59
N LYS A 16 -4.33 -0.94 14.79
CA LYS A 16 -2.98 -1.44 15.05
C LYS A 16 -2.78 -2.79 14.36
N ILE A 17 -1.73 -2.90 13.55
CA ILE A 17 -1.38 -4.12 12.83
C ILE A 17 0.10 -4.45 12.99
N ASN A 18 0.44 -5.72 12.82
CA ASN A 18 1.83 -6.18 12.69
C ASN A 18 2.28 -6.23 11.21
N GLU A 19 3.51 -6.68 10.98
CA GLU A 19 4.16 -6.82 9.67
C GLU A 19 3.44 -7.76 8.68
N LEU A 20 2.52 -8.59 9.18
CA LEU A 20 1.70 -9.51 8.38
C LEU A 20 0.36 -8.90 7.95
N CYS A 21 0.13 -7.61 8.22
CA CYS A 21 -1.15 -6.90 8.11
C CYS A 21 -2.25 -7.42 9.06
N ARG A 22 -1.86 -8.17 10.11
CA ARG A 22 -2.77 -8.77 11.08
C ARG A 22 -3.03 -7.80 12.22
N VAL A 23 -4.29 -7.69 12.64
CA VAL A 23 -4.68 -6.84 13.76
C VAL A 23 -4.07 -7.39 15.05
N GLU A 24 -3.48 -6.52 15.88
CA GLU A 24 -2.88 -6.92 17.15
C GLU A 24 -3.88 -7.70 18.02
N GLY A 25 -3.42 -8.77 18.66
CA GLY A 25 -4.25 -9.64 19.51
C GLY A 25 -5.24 -10.55 18.75
N HIS A 26 -5.28 -10.51 17.42
CA HIS A 26 -6.23 -11.31 16.62
C HIS A 26 -5.52 -12.15 15.57
N ARG A 27 -5.81 -13.46 15.51
CA ARG A 27 -5.15 -14.36 14.53
C ARG A 27 -5.77 -14.28 13.12
N ASN A 28 -7.05 -13.93 13.04
CA ASN A 28 -7.89 -14.05 11.84
C ASN A 28 -8.44 -12.69 11.34
N ILE A 29 -8.03 -11.58 11.94
CA ILE A 29 -8.44 -10.24 11.51
C ILE A 29 -7.24 -9.53 10.89
N TYR A 30 -7.47 -8.94 9.72
CA TYR A 30 -6.47 -8.21 8.95
C TYR A 30 -7.00 -6.82 8.62
N ALA A 31 -6.11 -5.83 8.55
CA ALA A 31 -6.45 -4.46 8.17
C ALA A 31 -5.38 -3.92 7.19
N ILE A 32 -5.82 -3.25 6.13
CA ILE A 32 -4.97 -2.84 5.00
C ILE A 32 -5.28 -1.43 4.51
N GLY A 33 -4.30 -0.76 3.91
CA GLY A 33 -4.47 0.58 3.34
C GLY A 33 -4.66 1.65 4.42
N ASP A 34 -5.46 2.67 4.11
CA ASP A 34 -5.55 3.90 4.91
C ASP A 34 -6.05 3.69 6.34
N ILE A 35 -6.75 2.58 6.59
CA ILE A 35 -7.33 2.21 7.87
C ILE A 35 -6.29 1.71 8.89
N ALA A 36 -5.17 1.18 8.39
CA ALA A 36 -4.19 0.47 9.19
C ALA A 36 -3.10 1.42 9.69
N GLU A 37 -2.56 1.14 10.86
CA GLU A 37 -1.37 1.80 11.39
C GLU A 37 -0.12 1.21 10.74
N ILE A 38 0.70 2.05 10.09
CA ILE A 38 2.03 1.64 9.62
C ILE A 38 3.02 2.00 10.72
N THR A 39 3.54 1.00 11.41
CA THR A 39 4.47 1.15 12.55
C THR A 39 5.93 1.00 12.12
N GLY A 40 6.85 1.60 12.87
CA GLY A 40 8.31 1.44 12.69
C GLY A 40 8.94 2.23 11.55
N HIS A 41 8.16 3.06 10.84
CA HIS A 41 8.60 3.80 9.66
C HIS A 41 7.95 5.20 9.65
N ASP A 42 8.56 6.14 10.38
CA ASP A 42 8.11 7.53 10.51
C ASP A 42 7.92 8.26 9.17
N TRP A 43 8.72 7.89 8.17
CA TRP A 43 8.65 8.41 6.82
C TRP A 43 7.57 7.74 5.95
N ALA A 44 7.02 6.59 6.35
CA ALA A 44 6.13 5.84 5.49
C ALA A 44 4.79 6.55 5.30
N ALA A 45 4.36 6.65 4.04
CA ALA A 45 3.07 7.21 3.67
C ALA A 45 2.09 6.10 3.29
N LYS A 46 0.81 6.29 3.61
CA LYS A 46 -0.28 5.41 3.16
C LYS A 46 -0.56 5.71 1.69
N GLN A 47 -0.01 4.90 0.80
CA GLN A 47 -0.14 5.07 -0.63
C GLN A 47 -0.90 3.91 -1.26
N GLY A 48 -1.55 4.16 -2.40
CA GLY A 48 -2.33 3.14 -3.11
C GLY A 48 -1.51 1.89 -3.47
N HIS A 49 -0.22 2.05 -3.79
CA HIS A 49 0.64 0.90 -4.08
C HIS A 49 0.92 0.07 -2.82
N ILE A 50 1.12 0.70 -1.66
CA ILE A 50 1.25 0.00 -0.37
C ILE A 50 -0.05 -0.73 -0.02
N ALA A 51 -1.21 -0.15 -0.31
CA ALA A 51 -2.49 -0.83 -0.10
C ALA A 51 -2.61 -2.12 -0.94
N GLU A 52 -2.15 -2.13 -2.21
CA GLU A 52 -2.12 -3.36 -3.03
C GLU A 52 -1.08 -4.37 -2.48
N VAL A 53 0.09 -3.92 -2.02
CA VAL A 53 1.08 -4.78 -1.34
C VAL A 53 0.48 -5.43 -0.08
N MET A 54 -0.20 -4.65 0.75
CA MET A 54 -0.86 -5.13 1.95
C MET A 54 -1.98 -6.13 1.62
N ALA A 55 -2.68 -5.94 0.49
CA ALA A 55 -3.69 -6.88 0.00
C ALA A 55 -3.07 -8.22 -0.43
N ASP A 56 -1.94 -8.22 -1.18
CA ASP A 56 -1.19 -9.45 -1.53
C ASP A 56 -0.72 -10.19 -0.26
N VAL A 57 -0.08 -9.45 0.66
CA VAL A 57 0.44 -9.99 1.91
C VAL A 57 -0.67 -10.61 2.76
N SER A 58 -1.77 -9.88 2.97
CA SER A 58 -2.90 -10.36 3.76
C SER A 58 -3.53 -11.60 3.15
N THR A 59 -3.77 -11.59 1.83
CA THR A 59 -4.38 -12.72 1.12
C THR A 59 -3.49 -13.96 1.18
N TYR A 60 -2.19 -13.79 0.94
CA TYR A 60 -1.21 -14.87 1.04
C TYR A 60 -1.15 -15.48 2.45
N ASN A 61 -1.13 -14.62 3.47
CA ASN A 61 -1.05 -15.05 4.87
C ASN A 61 -2.34 -15.74 5.33
N VAL A 62 -3.51 -15.20 4.98
CA VAL A 62 -4.82 -15.84 5.24
C VAL A 62 -4.89 -17.19 4.56
N HIS A 63 -4.53 -17.29 3.28
CA HIS A 63 -4.58 -18.55 2.54
C HIS A 63 -3.68 -19.62 3.20
N ASN A 64 -2.43 -19.28 3.51
CA ASN A 64 -1.50 -20.22 4.15
C ASN A 64 -1.95 -20.62 5.56
N GLU A 65 -2.59 -19.72 6.31
CA GLU A 65 -3.21 -20.02 7.59
C GLU A 65 -4.33 -21.07 7.44
N LEU A 66 -5.23 -20.88 6.47
CA LEU A 66 -6.36 -21.77 6.21
C LEU A 66 -5.92 -23.19 5.80
N ILE A 67 -4.83 -23.32 5.05
CA ILE A 67 -4.31 -24.63 4.62
C ILE A 67 -3.26 -25.22 5.58
N GLY A 68 -3.05 -24.61 6.75
CA GLY A 68 -2.09 -25.10 7.76
C GLY A 68 -0.62 -25.00 7.34
N LYS A 69 -0.28 -24.15 6.37
CA LYS A 69 1.09 -23.96 5.88
C LYS A 69 1.77 -22.84 6.65
N GLY A 70 2.94 -23.10 7.24
CA GLY A 70 3.67 -22.12 8.06
C GLY A 70 4.32 -20.93 7.33
N LYS A 71 4.11 -20.78 6.01
CA LYS A 71 4.75 -19.70 5.24
C LYS A 71 4.02 -18.36 5.41
N ARG A 72 4.76 -17.28 5.65
CA ARG A 72 4.22 -15.92 5.79
C ARG A 72 5.02 -14.92 4.95
N LYS A 73 4.38 -13.83 4.55
CA LYS A 73 4.99 -12.66 3.92
C LYS A 73 4.82 -11.45 4.83
N SER A 74 5.81 -10.57 4.84
CA SER A 74 5.74 -9.26 5.48
C SER A 74 5.52 -8.16 4.44
N TYR A 75 4.74 -7.12 4.78
CA TYR A 75 4.63 -5.93 3.92
C TYR A 75 5.79 -4.96 4.13
N TRP A 76 6.52 -5.04 5.25
CA TRP A 76 7.62 -4.13 5.58
C TRP A 76 8.76 -4.19 4.56
N GLU A 77 9.04 -5.37 4.01
CA GLU A 77 10.09 -5.57 2.98
C GLU A 77 9.84 -4.76 1.70
N LYS A 78 8.57 -4.42 1.44
CA LYS A 78 8.12 -3.68 0.26
C LYS A 78 7.65 -2.27 0.60
N LEU A 79 7.92 -1.80 1.82
CA LEU A 79 7.55 -0.45 2.22
C LEU A 79 8.49 0.56 1.56
N HIS A 80 7.92 1.42 0.73
CA HIS A 80 8.62 2.53 0.09
C HIS A 80 7.58 3.58 -0.33
N ILE A 81 8.03 4.79 -0.59
CA ILE A 81 7.23 5.84 -1.19
C ILE A 81 7.54 5.86 -2.67
N VAL A 82 6.50 5.86 -3.50
CA VAL A 82 6.57 6.16 -4.93
C VAL A 82 5.42 7.09 -5.25
N CYS A 83 5.73 8.29 -5.73
CA CYS A 83 4.72 9.29 -6.03
C CYS A 83 5.05 10.06 -7.30
N VAL A 84 4.04 10.28 -8.12
CA VAL A 84 4.05 11.27 -9.21
C VAL A 84 3.13 12.41 -8.77
N MET A 85 3.72 13.54 -8.40
CA MET A 85 3.03 14.78 -8.07
C MET A 85 2.92 15.62 -9.34
N ASP A 86 1.74 15.68 -9.94
CA ASP A 86 1.46 16.40 -11.20
C ASP A 86 0.95 17.81 -10.88
N SER A 87 1.58 18.84 -11.47
CA SER A 87 1.17 20.25 -11.39
C SER A 87 0.32 20.71 -12.58
N GLY A 88 0.14 19.86 -13.60
CA GLY A 88 -0.58 20.15 -14.84
C GLY A 88 0.34 20.51 -16.00
N ASP A 89 1.36 21.33 -15.77
CA ASP A 89 2.40 21.74 -16.73
C ASP A 89 3.75 21.06 -16.49
N GLY A 90 3.85 20.27 -15.42
CA GLY A 90 5.00 19.47 -15.04
C GLY A 90 4.64 18.47 -13.94
N ALA A 91 5.62 17.73 -13.47
CA ALA A 91 5.49 16.83 -12.33
C ALA A 91 6.81 16.63 -11.59
N ALA A 92 6.72 16.12 -10.37
CA ALA A 92 7.84 15.58 -9.64
C ALA A 92 7.62 14.08 -9.40
N PHE A 93 8.63 13.28 -9.73
CA PHE A 93 8.70 11.87 -9.36
C PHE A 93 9.51 11.73 -8.08
N ILE A 94 8.87 11.20 -7.05
CA ILE A 94 9.44 11.08 -5.71
C ILE A 94 9.54 9.61 -5.36
N VAL A 95 10.72 9.20 -4.95
CA VAL A 95 10.97 7.85 -4.44
C VAL A 95 11.71 7.96 -3.12
N ARG A 96 11.17 7.30 -2.09
CA ARG A 96 11.84 7.18 -0.80
C ARG A 96 11.78 5.76 -0.30
N ASN A 97 12.91 5.21 0.11
CA ASN A 97 13.00 3.95 0.82
C ASN A 97 14.07 4.09 1.92
N HIS A 98 14.36 3.01 2.65
CA HIS A 98 15.35 3.02 3.73
C HIS A 98 16.77 3.45 3.32
N LYS A 99 17.14 3.31 2.04
CA LYS A 99 18.50 3.53 1.54
C LYS A 99 18.63 4.77 0.65
N ARG A 100 17.53 5.24 0.08
CA ARG A 100 17.52 6.26 -0.99
C ARG A 100 16.30 7.15 -0.84
N ASP A 101 16.51 8.45 -0.99
CA ASP A 101 15.47 9.46 -1.12
C ASP A 101 15.88 10.37 -2.29
N PHE A 102 15.04 10.47 -3.31
CA PHE A 102 15.31 11.34 -4.45
C PHE A 102 14.03 11.88 -5.08
N ILE A 103 14.19 13.06 -5.68
CA ILE A 103 13.15 13.76 -6.43
C ILE A 103 13.69 14.00 -7.83
N ILE A 104 12.97 13.52 -8.84
CA ILE A 104 13.28 13.74 -10.25
C ILE A 104 12.21 14.66 -10.83
N PRO A 105 12.56 15.88 -11.28
CA PRO A 105 11.62 16.72 -12.01
C PRO A 105 11.33 16.03 -13.35
N LEU A 106 10.05 15.80 -13.60
CA LEU A 106 9.55 15.31 -14.87
C LEU A 106 8.68 16.43 -15.43
N PRO A 107 9.12 17.22 -16.41
CA PRO A 107 8.31 18.28 -17.02
C PRO A 107 7.02 17.73 -17.67
N ILE A 108 6.71 18.11 -18.90
CA ILE A 108 5.50 17.69 -19.61
C ILE A 108 5.26 16.15 -19.57
N ILE A 109 6.32 15.34 -19.55
CA ILE A 109 6.24 13.88 -19.48
C ILE A 109 5.51 13.38 -18.22
N GLY A 110 5.70 14.04 -17.07
CA GLY A 110 5.10 13.62 -15.81
C GLY A 110 3.58 13.71 -15.81
N HIS A 111 3.02 14.74 -16.43
CA HIS A 111 1.58 14.92 -16.62
C HIS A 111 0.97 13.76 -17.42
N TRP A 112 1.58 13.42 -18.56
CA TRP A 112 1.13 12.32 -19.41
C TRP A 112 1.25 10.97 -18.70
N MET A 113 2.32 10.76 -17.94
CA MET A 113 2.49 9.56 -17.13
C MET A 113 1.37 9.42 -16.09
N LYS A 114 1.01 10.51 -15.40
CA LYS A 114 -0.08 10.51 -14.42
C LYS A 114 -1.43 10.19 -15.05
N LYS A 115 -1.75 10.80 -16.20
CA LYS A 115 -2.98 10.52 -16.97
C LYS A 115 -3.01 9.08 -17.49
N GLY A 116 -1.90 8.61 -18.06
CA GLY A 116 -1.75 7.24 -18.54
C GLY A 116 -1.95 6.22 -17.42
N TRP A 117 -1.37 6.48 -16.24
CA TRP A 117 -1.60 5.65 -15.06
C TRP A 117 -3.07 5.62 -14.65
N GLY A 118 -3.75 6.78 -14.62
CA GLY A 118 -5.18 6.86 -14.30
C GLY A 118 -6.04 6.06 -15.28
N PHE A 119 -5.77 6.18 -16.58
CA PHE A 119 -6.43 5.39 -17.61
C PHE A 119 -6.18 3.89 -17.43
N TYR A 120 -4.92 3.49 -17.26
CA TYR A 120 -4.55 2.09 -17.08
C TYR A 120 -5.18 1.49 -15.83
N TYR A 121 -5.04 2.16 -14.68
CA TYR A 121 -5.60 1.70 -13.40
C TYR A 121 -7.11 1.48 -13.50
N LYS A 122 -7.85 2.45 -14.06
CA LYS A 122 -9.29 2.34 -14.30
C LYS A 122 -9.64 1.12 -15.16
N ASN A 123 -8.99 0.96 -16.32
CA ASN A 123 -9.31 -0.13 -17.24
C ASN A 123 -8.90 -1.51 -16.71
N SER A 124 -7.81 -1.59 -15.94
CA SER A 124 -7.38 -2.82 -15.27
C SER A 124 -8.40 -3.28 -14.21
N LYS A 125 -8.96 -2.35 -13.42
CA LYS A 125 -9.99 -2.66 -12.41
C LYS A 125 -11.33 -3.03 -13.06
N LEU A 126 -11.65 -2.44 -14.21
CA LEU A 126 -12.84 -2.77 -15.00
C LEU A 126 -12.67 -4.04 -15.86
N LYS A 127 -11.55 -4.76 -15.74
CA LYS A 127 -11.22 -5.96 -16.54
C LYS A 127 -11.24 -5.74 -18.06
N ARG A 128 -11.06 -4.48 -18.49
CA ARG A 128 -10.97 -4.11 -19.92
C ARG A 128 -9.54 -4.24 -20.45
N MET A 129 -8.55 -4.28 -19.56
CA MET A 129 -7.14 -4.49 -19.87
C MET A 129 -6.53 -5.45 -18.85
N PRO A 130 -5.54 -6.28 -19.26
CA PRO A 130 -4.86 -7.17 -18.33
C PRO A 130 -4.04 -6.40 -17.28
N ARG A 131 -3.95 -6.97 -16.08
CA ARG A 131 -3.06 -6.46 -15.04
C ARG A 131 -1.61 -6.83 -15.36
N ILE A 132 -0.70 -5.87 -15.18
CA ILE A 132 0.74 -6.10 -15.32
C ILE A 132 1.16 -7.03 -14.18
N PRO A 133 1.86 -8.15 -14.45
CA PRO A 133 2.33 -9.06 -13.41
C PRO A 133 3.22 -8.34 -12.39
N GLY A 134 2.99 -8.58 -11.10
CA GLY A 134 3.76 -7.96 -10.02
C GLY A 134 3.20 -6.61 -9.54
N MET A 135 2.08 -6.15 -10.10
CA MET A 135 1.26 -5.05 -9.58
C MET A 135 0.03 -5.51 -8.81
#